data_AF-Q6XK23-F1
#
_entry.id   AF-Q6XK23-F1
#
_cell.length_a   1.000
_cell.length_b   1.000
_cell.length_c   1.000
_cell.angle_alpha   90.00
_cell.angle_beta   90.00
_cell.angle_gamma   90.00
#
_symmetry.space_group_name_H-M   'P 1'
#
loop_
_entity.id
_entity.type
_entity.pdbx_description
1 polymer ?
#
loop_
_entity_poly.entity_id
_entity_poly.type
_entity_poly.pdbx_seq_one_letter_code
_entity_poly.pdbx_strand_id
1 'polypeptide(L)'
;MRNKAIGAETTGTPDTTVTRTTLNSPNCPVLSELERINCIPDQSSNKGTCDERGCCWDPQGSISVPCYYSRNHGYKMESDVVNTNAGFTATLKNLPSAPVFGNSIENILLTAEYQTSNRFHFKLTDQTKKRYEVPHEHVQPFSGNAPSSLNYKVEVSKEPFSIKVTRKSNNRVLFDSSIGPLLFSDQFLQFSTHLPSANVYGLGEHVHQQYRHNMNWKTWPMFSRDTTPNEDGTNLYGVQTFFLCLEDNSGLSFGVFLMNSNAMEVTLQPTPAITYRTTGGILDFYVFLGNTPEQVVQEYLELIGRPALPSYWTLG
;
A
#
# COMPACT_ATOMS: atom_id res chain seq x y z
N MET A 1 78.35 -24.51 -9.74
CA MET A 1 77.53 -25.58 -10.35
C MET A 1 76.10 -25.40 -9.87
N ARG A 2 75.16 -25.48 -10.82
CA ARG A 2 73.69 -25.58 -10.74
C ARG A 2 73.05 -25.67 -9.34
N ASN A 3 72.02 -24.84 -9.06
CA ASN A 3 70.63 -25.24 -9.30
C ASN A 3 69.62 -24.08 -9.12
N LYS A 4 68.59 -24.12 -9.96
CA LYS A 4 67.43 -23.21 -10.07
C LYS A 4 66.45 -23.38 -8.91
N ALA A 5 65.78 -22.28 -8.53
CA ALA A 5 64.38 -22.30 -8.08
C ALA A 5 63.66 -21.11 -8.72
N ILE A 6 62.53 -21.40 -9.37
CA ILE A 6 61.65 -20.47 -10.11
C ILE A 6 60.56 -20.04 -9.13
N GLY A 7 60.43 -18.73 -8.89
CA GLY A 7 59.31 -18.13 -8.15
C GLY A 7 58.28 -17.58 -9.14
N ALA A 8 57.03 -18.01 -8.99
CA ALA A 8 55.91 -17.62 -9.84
C ALA A 8 55.38 -16.22 -9.49
N GLU A 9 55.20 -15.38 -10.51
CA GLU A 9 54.48 -14.11 -10.44
C GLU A 9 52.96 -14.37 -10.46
N THR A 10 52.25 -13.92 -9.43
CA THR A 10 50.79 -13.87 -9.40
C THR A 10 50.32 -12.49 -9.86
N THR A 11 49.77 -12.44 -11.08
CA THR A 11 49.03 -11.32 -11.64
C THR A 11 47.70 -11.14 -10.90
N GLY A 12 47.55 -10.03 -10.17
CA GLY A 12 46.28 -9.61 -9.58
C GLY A 12 45.34 -9.04 -10.63
N THR A 13 44.13 -9.56 -10.69
CA THR A 13 42.99 -9.01 -11.44
C THR A 13 42.55 -7.66 -10.85
N PRO A 14 42.19 -6.66 -11.68
CA PRO A 14 41.77 -5.36 -11.18
C PRO A 14 40.35 -5.43 -10.60
N ASP A 15 40.24 -5.01 -9.34
CA ASP A 15 38.98 -4.85 -8.61
C ASP A 15 38.11 -3.81 -9.31
N THR A 16 36.96 -4.24 -9.83
CA THR A 16 35.93 -3.35 -10.35
C THR A 16 35.37 -2.52 -9.22
N THR A 17 35.71 -1.23 -9.24
CA THR A 17 35.28 -0.22 -8.29
C THR A 17 33.77 -0.08 -8.35
N VAL A 18 33.05 -0.66 -7.39
CA VAL A 18 31.65 -0.30 -7.13
C VAL A 18 31.67 1.15 -6.65
N THR A 19 31.27 2.06 -7.52
CA THR A 19 31.08 3.46 -7.18
C THR A 19 30.00 3.50 -6.10
N ARG A 20 30.40 3.70 -4.84
CA ARG A 20 29.47 4.13 -3.78
C ARG A 20 28.94 5.49 -4.20
N THR A 21 27.83 5.51 -4.94
CA THR A 21 26.96 6.68 -4.98
C THR A 21 26.74 7.07 -3.54
N THR A 22 27.24 8.24 -3.16
CA THR A 22 26.99 8.83 -1.85
C THR A 22 25.49 8.96 -1.69
N LEU A 23 24.87 8.00 -0.98
CA LEU A 23 23.46 8.08 -0.63
C LEU A 23 23.29 9.38 0.15
N ASN A 24 22.41 10.28 -0.31
CA ASN A 24 22.10 11.49 0.44
C ASN A 24 21.65 11.09 1.84
N SER A 25 22.15 11.79 2.87
CA SER A 25 21.71 11.55 4.26
C SER A 25 20.19 11.54 4.36
N PRO A 26 19.60 10.63 5.17
CA PRO A 26 18.15 10.52 5.28
C PRO A 26 17.54 11.82 5.78
N ASN A 27 16.58 12.38 5.05
CA ASN A 27 15.78 13.51 5.55
C ASN A 27 14.74 12.96 6.52
N CYS A 28 15.05 13.03 7.82
CA CYS A 28 14.21 12.47 8.86
C CYS A 28 13.13 13.43 9.33
N PRO A 29 11.83 13.11 9.09
CA PRO A 29 10.75 13.91 9.62
C PRO A 29 10.65 13.74 11.15
N VAL A 30 10.23 14.81 11.82
CA VAL A 30 9.79 14.75 13.22
C VAL A 30 8.37 14.18 13.22
N LEU A 31 8.24 12.91 13.64
CA LEU A 31 6.98 12.17 13.69
C LEU A 31 6.76 11.64 15.11
N SER A 32 5.50 11.54 15.53
CA SER A 32 5.17 10.76 16.72
C SER A 32 5.46 9.28 16.48
N GLU A 33 5.73 8.50 17.55
CA GLU A 33 5.97 7.04 17.44
C GLU A 33 4.83 6.31 16.71
N LEU A 34 3.59 6.78 16.87
CA LEU A 34 2.42 6.16 16.29
C LEU A 34 2.36 6.32 14.77
N GLU A 35 2.88 7.43 14.23
CA GLU A 35 2.87 7.76 12.79
C GLU A 35 4.00 7.08 12.00
N ARG A 36 4.98 6.48 12.69
CA ARG A 36 6.15 5.86 12.05
C ARG A 36 5.75 4.66 11.20
N ILE A 37 6.05 4.71 9.90
CA ILE A 37 5.90 3.55 9.01
C ILE A 37 7.20 2.73 9.04
N ASN A 38 7.10 1.46 9.42
CA ASN A 38 8.24 0.56 9.60
C ASN A 38 9.03 0.34 8.30
N CYS A 39 10.33 0.66 8.32
CA CYS A 39 11.24 0.47 7.18
C CYS A 39 11.96 -0.89 7.19
N ILE A 40 11.81 -1.68 8.26
CA ILE A 40 12.33 -3.05 8.38
C ILE A 40 11.20 -4.01 8.73
N PRO A 41 10.28 -4.30 7.79
CA PRO A 41 9.17 -5.24 8.03
C PRO A 41 9.59 -6.71 7.96
N ASP A 42 10.78 -7.01 7.46
CA ASP A 42 11.26 -8.34 7.07
C ASP A 42 12.14 -9.03 8.12
N GLN A 43 12.60 -8.30 9.13
CA GLN A 43 13.47 -8.82 10.17
C GLN A 43 13.44 -7.94 11.42
N SER A 44 14.16 -8.36 12.46
CA SER A 44 14.34 -7.55 13.66
C SER A 44 15.04 -6.22 13.33
N SER A 45 14.44 -5.12 13.79
CA SER A 45 14.98 -3.77 13.59
C SER A 45 16.40 -3.63 14.16
N ASN A 46 17.32 -3.11 13.35
CA ASN A 46 18.68 -2.80 13.77
C ASN A 46 19.21 -1.56 13.04
N LYS A 47 20.15 -0.84 13.67
CA LYS A 47 20.68 0.42 13.15
C LYS A 47 21.41 0.24 11.80
N GLY A 48 22.17 -0.83 11.64
CA GLY A 48 22.95 -1.09 10.41
C GLY A 48 22.05 -1.19 9.18
N THR A 49 21.04 -2.05 9.23
CA THR A 49 20.05 -2.17 8.14
C THR A 49 19.26 -0.89 7.93
N CYS A 50 18.96 -0.14 9.00
CA CYS A 50 18.25 1.14 8.88
C CYS A 50 19.08 2.17 8.10
N ASP A 51 20.37 2.29 8.42
CA ASP A 51 21.31 3.18 7.77
C ASP A 51 21.52 2.76 6.30
N GLU A 52 21.67 1.45 6.02
CA GLU A 52 21.80 0.89 4.67
C GLU A 52 20.58 1.19 3.78
N ARG A 53 19.38 1.15 4.37
CA ARG A 53 18.12 1.48 3.67
C ARG A 53 17.88 2.99 3.56
N GLY A 54 18.74 3.85 4.11
CA GLY A 54 18.54 5.30 4.10
C GLY A 54 17.29 5.74 4.87
N CYS A 55 16.95 4.99 5.92
CA CYS A 55 15.82 5.25 6.81
C CYS A 55 16.27 5.99 8.07
N CYS A 56 15.31 6.33 8.91
CA CYS A 56 15.51 7.09 10.14
C CYS A 56 15.54 6.16 11.34
N TRP A 57 16.62 6.24 12.10
CA TRP A 57 16.83 5.43 13.30
C TRP A 57 16.57 6.28 14.55
N ASP A 58 15.53 5.92 15.30
CA ASP A 58 15.25 6.46 16.63
C ASP A 58 14.81 5.33 17.57
N PRO A 59 15.73 4.78 18.37
CA PRO A 59 15.44 3.70 19.29
C PRO A 59 14.73 4.19 20.57
N GLN A 60 14.57 5.51 20.75
CA GLN A 60 13.88 6.06 21.91
C GLN A 60 12.37 5.90 21.69
N GLY A 61 11.74 5.14 22.58
CA GLY A 61 10.30 4.94 22.56
C GLY A 61 9.89 3.69 23.33
N SER A 62 8.60 3.64 23.66
CA SER A 62 7.98 2.46 24.30
C SER A 62 7.41 1.47 23.28
N ILE A 63 7.46 1.83 21.98
CA ILE A 63 6.79 1.14 20.86
C ILE A 63 7.80 0.59 19.82
N SER A 64 7.40 -0.48 19.11
CA SER A 64 8.23 -1.42 18.35
C SER A 64 8.77 -0.98 16.97
N VAL A 65 8.80 0.32 16.62
CA VAL A 65 9.27 0.78 15.29
C VAL A 65 10.44 1.79 15.41
N PRO A 66 11.65 1.31 15.76
CA PRO A 66 12.82 2.17 15.90
C PRO A 66 13.46 2.57 14.56
N CYS A 67 13.10 1.90 13.46
CA CYS A 67 13.52 2.27 12.10
C CYS A 67 12.29 2.60 11.23
N TYR A 68 12.22 3.83 10.74
CA TYR A 68 11.08 4.32 9.97
C TYR A 68 11.50 5.06 8.70
N TYR A 69 10.60 5.15 7.72
CA TYR A 69 10.93 5.75 6.43
C TYR A 69 11.29 7.25 6.55
N SER A 70 12.34 7.64 5.82
CA SER A 70 12.71 9.03 5.59
C SER A 70 11.90 9.65 4.44
N ARG A 71 11.92 10.98 4.30
CA ARG A 71 11.28 11.68 3.17
C ARG A 71 11.96 11.44 1.81
N ASN A 72 13.09 10.74 1.80
CA ASN A 72 13.83 10.40 0.58
C ASN A 72 13.21 9.19 -0.15
N HIS A 73 12.32 8.45 0.50
CA HIS A 73 11.63 7.31 -0.08
C HIS A 73 10.35 7.73 -0.76
N GLY A 74 10.02 7.05 -1.85
CA GLY A 74 8.76 7.24 -2.56
C GLY A 74 8.97 7.68 -4.00
N TYR A 75 7.92 8.25 -4.56
CA TYR A 75 7.91 8.76 -5.93
C TYR A 75 7.66 10.26 -5.90
N LYS A 76 7.93 10.93 -7.01
CA LYS A 76 7.45 12.29 -7.28
C LYS A 76 6.72 12.33 -8.61
N MET A 77 5.82 13.29 -8.78
CA MET A 77 5.18 13.55 -10.07
C MET A 77 6.17 14.26 -11.01
N GLU A 78 6.31 13.79 -12.25
CA GLU A 78 7.17 14.46 -13.25
C GLU A 78 6.52 15.71 -13.85
N SER A 79 5.19 15.76 -13.87
CA SER A 79 4.40 16.87 -14.43
C SER A 79 3.09 17.06 -13.66
N ASP A 80 2.34 18.09 -14.03
CA ASP A 80 0.92 18.19 -13.65
C ASP A 80 0.11 17.00 -14.18
N VAL A 81 -1.04 16.77 -13.55
CA VAL A 81 -1.98 15.73 -13.97
C VAL A 81 -2.51 16.00 -15.37
N VAL A 82 -2.72 14.95 -16.14
CA VAL A 82 -3.36 15.00 -17.46
C VAL A 82 -4.80 14.56 -17.30
N ASN A 83 -5.76 15.45 -17.58
CA ASN A 83 -7.18 15.11 -17.50
C ASN A 83 -7.57 14.11 -18.59
N THR A 84 -8.43 13.17 -18.24
CA THR A 84 -9.03 12.20 -19.15
C THR A 84 -10.55 12.28 -19.03
N ASN A 85 -11.27 11.58 -19.92
CA ASN A 85 -12.72 11.50 -19.83
C ASN A 85 -13.19 10.90 -18.49
N ALA A 86 -12.47 9.89 -17.98
CA ALA A 86 -12.82 9.18 -16.75
C ALA A 86 -12.28 9.87 -15.48
N GLY A 87 -11.21 10.67 -15.59
CA GLY A 87 -10.57 11.31 -14.45
C GLY A 87 -9.24 11.95 -14.84
N PHE A 88 -8.12 11.38 -14.39
CA PHE A 88 -6.80 11.91 -14.72
C PHE A 88 -5.70 10.85 -14.66
N THR A 89 -4.56 11.15 -15.25
CA THR A 89 -3.33 10.36 -15.16
C THR A 89 -2.15 11.21 -14.69
N ALA A 90 -1.18 10.59 -14.03
CA ALA A 90 0.09 11.25 -13.68
C ALA A 90 1.27 10.27 -13.82
N THR A 91 2.35 10.73 -14.44
CA THR A 91 3.62 10.01 -14.45
C THR A 91 4.35 10.26 -13.15
N LEU A 92 4.76 9.18 -12.48
CA LEU A 92 5.50 9.22 -11.24
C LEU A 92 6.89 8.61 -11.45
N LYS A 93 7.91 9.31 -10.97
CA LYS A 93 9.31 8.90 -11.03
C LYS A 93 9.84 8.59 -9.63
N ASN A 94 10.50 7.46 -9.48
CA ASN A 94 11.07 7.02 -8.21
C ASN A 94 12.11 8.04 -7.72
N LEU A 95 12.07 8.37 -6.44
CA LEU A 95 13.11 9.16 -5.81
C LEU A 95 14.38 8.30 -5.67
N PRO A 96 15.58 8.89 -5.78
CA PRO A 96 16.82 8.15 -5.60
C PRO A 96 16.98 7.74 -4.13
N SER A 97 16.58 6.51 -3.81
CA SER A 97 16.74 5.88 -2.51
C SER A 97 17.46 4.53 -2.62
N ALA A 98 17.99 4.01 -1.51
CA ALA A 98 18.53 2.66 -1.49
C ALA A 98 17.41 1.65 -1.81
N PRO A 99 17.67 0.61 -2.62
CA PRO A 99 16.72 -0.47 -2.84
C PRO A 99 16.49 -1.21 -1.52
N VAL A 100 15.22 -1.36 -1.12
CA VAL A 100 14.86 -2.10 0.11
C VAL A 100 14.63 -3.58 -0.21
N PHE A 101 13.81 -3.87 -1.22
CA PHE A 101 13.41 -5.23 -1.62
C PHE A 101 13.47 -5.37 -3.15
N GLY A 102 14.68 -5.58 -3.66
CA GLY A 102 14.94 -5.63 -5.10
C GLY A 102 14.92 -4.26 -5.77
N ASN A 103 15.08 -4.24 -7.09
CA ASN A 103 15.16 -3.00 -7.86
C ASN A 103 13.79 -2.35 -7.99
N SER A 104 13.66 -1.11 -7.53
CA SER A 104 12.47 -0.28 -7.72
C SER A 104 12.21 -0.02 -9.21
N ILE A 105 10.95 0.06 -9.60
CA ILE A 105 10.54 0.41 -10.96
C ILE A 105 10.67 1.94 -11.10
N GLU A 106 11.50 2.41 -12.03
CA GLU A 106 11.83 3.85 -12.07
C GLU A 106 10.64 4.74 -12.41
N ASN A 107 9.81 4.33 -13.37
CA ASN A 107 8.71 5.15 -13.89
C ASN A 107 7.40 4.36 -13.84
N ILE A 108 6.43 4.88 -13.09
CA ILE A 108 5.09 4.30 -12.93
C ILE A 108 4.01 5.31 -13.32
N LEU A 109 2.84 4.80 -13.69
CA LEU A 109 1.68 5.58 -14.09
C LEU A 109 0.58 5.45 -13.04
N LEU A 110 0.17 6.58 -12.48
CA LEU A 110 -1.11 6.72 -11.80
C LEU A 110 -2.20 6.91 -12.86
N THR A 111 -3.23 6.07 -12.80
CA THR A 111 -4.48 6.26 -13.52
C THR A 111 -5.62 6.35 -12.51
N ALA A 112 -6.36 7.45 -12.53
CA ALA A 112 -7.44 7.74 -11.60
C ALA A 112 -8.75 7.94 -12.36
N GLU A 113 -9.79 7.26 -11.89
CA GLU A 113 -11.11 7.20 -12.51
C GLU A 113 -12.19 7.56 -11.49
N TYR A 114 -13.00 8.56 -11.84
CA TYR A 114 -14.23 8.87 -11.16
C TYR A 114 -15.34 7.98 -11.72
N GLN A 115 -15.49 6.77 -11.16
CA GLN A 115 -16.40 5.78 -11.73
C GLN A 115 -17.86 6.07 -11.41
N THR A 116 -18.17 6.50 -10.18
CA THR A 116 -19.52 6.91 -9.76
C THR A 116 -19.44 8.08 -8.78
N SER A 117 -20.58 8.63 -8.36
CA SER A 117 -20.63 9.65 -7.30
C SER A 117 -20.05 9.19 -5.95
N ASN A 118 -19.98 7.88 -5.72
CA ASN A 118 -19.57 7.24 -4.47
C ASN A 118 -18.35 6.32 -4.60
N ARG A 119 -17.88 6.03 -5.83
CA ARG A 119 -16.77 5.09 -6.07
C ARG A 119 -15.65 5.75 -6.85
N PHE A 120 -14.53 5.94 -6.16
CA PHE A 120 -13.26 6.33 -6.75
C PHE A 120 -12.40 5.11 -7.03
N HIS A 121 -11.78 5.04 -8.20
CA HIS A 121 -10.80 4.02 -8.55
C HIS A 121 -9.48 4.69 -8.90
N PHE A 122 -8.37 4.13 -8.43
CA PHE A 122 -7.06 4.50 -8.94
C PHE A 122 -6.14 3.30 -8.95
N LYS A 123 -5.26 3.24 -9.94
CA LYS A 123 -4.22 2.23 -10.03
C LYS A 123 -2.86 2.78 -10.39
N LEU A 124 -1.83 2.11 -9.87
CA LEU A 124 -0.42 2.38 -10.11
C LEU A 124 0.17 1.23 -10.91
N THR A 125 0.67 1.52 -12.11
CA THR A 125 1.17 0.52 -13.07
C THR A 125 2.56 0.88 -13.57
N ASP A 126 3.34 -0.10 -14.00
CA ASP A 126 4.64 0.14 -14.65
C ASP A 126 4.41 0.70 -16.06
N GLN A 127 5.09 1.80 -16.41
CA GLN A 127 4.95 2.44 -17.72
C GLN A 127 5.59 1.67 -18.88
N THR A 128 6.53 0.80 -18.56
CA THR A 128 7.39 0.13 -19.53
C THR A 128 7.02 -1.33 -19.75
N LYS A 129 6.45 -1.97 -18.72
CA LYS A 129 6.15 -3.40 -18.72
C LYS A 129 4.76 -3.68 -18.18
N LYS A 130 3.99 -4.50 -18.92
CA LYS A 130 2.72 -5.03 -18.40
C LYS A 130 2.98 -5.94 -17.20
N ARG A 131 2.25 -5.71 -16.12
CA ARG A 131 2.30 -6.52 -14.89
C ARG A 131 1.02 -7.33 -14.77
N TYR A 132 1.03 -8.32 -13.88
CA TYR A 132 -0.17 -9.09 -13.58
C TYR A 132 -1.24 -8.17 -12.95
N GLU A 133 -2.40 -8.12 -13.59
CA GLU A 133 -3.65 -7.54 -13.08
C GLU A 133 -4.63 -8.70 -12.87
N VAL A 134 -5.42 -8.65 -11.80
CA VAL A 134 -6.36 -9.74 -11.48
C VAL A 134 -7.40 -9.85 -12.59
N PRO A 135 -7.55 -11.01 -13.27
CA PRO A 135 -8.56 -11.22 -14.30
C PRO A 135 -9.93 -11.49 -13.65
N HIS A 136 -10.47 -10.51 -12.94
CA HIS A 136 -11.70 -10.64 -12.17
C HIS A 136 -12.90 -10.85 -13.10
N GLU A 137 -13.75 -11.84 -12.80
CA GLU A 137 -14.85 -12.24 -13.68
C GLU A 137 -15.98 -11.21 -13.78
N HIS A 138 -16.29 -10.53 -12.67
CA HIS A 138 -17.34 -9.52 -12.62
C HIS A 138 -16.86 -8.10 -12.96
N VAL A 139 -15.80 -7.61 -12.29
CA VAL A 139 -15.26 -6.26 -12.47
C VAL A 139 -14.79 -6.06 -13.91
N GLN A 140 -15.37 -5.08 -14.60
CA GLN A 140 -15.02 -4.72 -15.98
C GLN A 140 -14.19 -3.43 -16.03
N PRO A 141 -13.33 -3.25 -17.05
CA PRO A 141 -12.67 -1.97 -17.30
C PRO A 141 -13.70 -0.84 -17.46
N PHE A 142 -13.42 0.31 -16.86
CA PHE A 142 -14.28 1.48 -16.97
C PHE A 142 -14.03 2.21 -18.30
N SER A 143 -15.09 2.44 -19.07
CA SER A 143 -15.04 3.21 -20.32
C SER A 143 -15.97 4.44 -20.30
N GLY A 144 -16.46 4.82 -19.13
CA GLY A 144 -17.38 5.94 -18.94
C GLY A 144 -16.68 7.29 -18.80
N ASN A 145 -17.49 8.34 -18.76
CA ASN A 145 -17.04 9.67 -18.38
C ASN A 145 -17.18 9.86 -16.86
N ALA A 146 -16.34 10.72 -16.28
CA ALA A 146 -16.50 11.16 -14.90
C ALA A 146 -17.89 11.77 -14.67
N PRO A 147 -18.60 11.40 -13.59
CA PRO A 147 -19.91 11.94 -13.28
C PRO A 147 -19.83 13.43 -12.90
N SER A 148 -20.89 14.18 -13.15
CA SER A 148 -20.95 15.62 -12.90
C SER A 148 -20.96 15.98 -11.41
N SER A 149 -21.48 15.10 -10.56
CA SER A 149 -21.57 15.30 -9.11
C SER A 149 -20.88 14.17 -8.37
N LEU A 150 -19.84 14.55 -7.61
CA LEU A 150 -19.07 13.65 -6.75
C LEU A 150 -19.34 13.99 -5.27
N ASN A 151 -19.44 12.96 -4.44
CA ASN A 151 -19.47 13.08 -2.98
C ASN A 151 -18.07 13.14 -2.35
N TYR A 152 -17.03 13.01 -3.18
CA TYR A 152 -15.63 13.07 -2.77
C TYR A 152 -14.82 14.02 -3.67
N LYS A 153 -13.68 14.46 -3.15
CA LYS A 153 -12.66 15.23 -3.85
C LYS A 153 -11.35 14.46 -3.75
N VAL A 154 -10.59 14.43 -4.85
CA VAL A 154 -9.26 13.82 -4.89
C VAL A 154 -8.22 14.92 -5.05
N GLU A 155 -7.16 14.84 -4.26
CA GLU A 155 -5.99 15.72 -4.34
C GLU A 155 -4.73 14.86 -4.46
N VAL A 156 -3.80 15.29 -5.30
CA VAL A 156 -2.47 14.67 -5.41
C VAL A 156 -1.39 15.70 -5.07
N SER A 157 -0.39 15.26 -4.30
CA SER A 157 0.81 16.05 -4.00
C SER A 157 1.94 15.62 -4.95
N LYS A 158 2.82 16.56 -5.33
CA LYS A 158 3.87 16.29 -6.33
C LYS A 158 5.15 15.70 -5.75
N GLU A 159 5.65 16.24 -4.63
CA GLU A 159 6.99 15.91 -4.11
C GLU A 159 7.01 15.90 -2.57
N PRO A 160 7.02 14.70 -1.93
CA PRO A 160 6.78 13.40 -2.54
C PRO A 160 5.33 13.25 -3.03
N PHE A 161 5.11 12.26 -3.90
CA PHE A 161 3.79 11.87 -4.36
C PHE A 161 2.94 11.38 -3.18
N SER A 162 1.74 11.92 -3.08
CA SER A 162 0.66 11.36 -2.26
C SER A 162 -0.67 11.56 -2.93
N ILE A 163 -1.65 10.72 -2.61
CA ILE A 163 -3.04 10.87 -3.01
C ILE A 163 -3.93 10.94 -1.78
N LYS A 164 -4.90 11.84 -1.83
CA LYS A 164 -5.83 12.10 -0.73
C LYS A 164 -7.25 12.13 -1.26
N VAL A 165 -8.15 11.39 -0.61
CA VAL A 165 -9.59 11.37 -0.88
C VAL A 165 -10.32 11.97 0.29
N THR A 166 -11.10 13.01 0.02
CA THR A 166 -11.81 13.80 1.03
C THR A 166 -13.30 13.79 0.74
N ARG A 167 -14.12 13.51 1.76
CA ARG A 167 -15.57 13.66 1.68
C ARG A 167 -15.95 15.13 1.49
N LYS A 168 -16.73 15.44 0.44
CA LYS A 168 -17.05 16.83 0.08
C LYS A 168 -18.02 17.52 1.03
N SER A 169 -18.92 16.78 1.68
CA SER A 169 -19.96 17.37 2.52
C SER A 169 -19.41 18.00 3.81
N ASN A 170 -18.32 17.45 4.36
CA ASN A 170 -17.75 17.88 5.65
C ASN A 170 -16.22 18.06 5.62
N ASN A 171 -15.58 17.93 4.44
CA ASN A 171 -14.13 17.98 4.26
C ASN A 171 -13.34 16.95 5.09
N ARG A 172 -13.97 15.85 5.52
CA ARG A 172 -13.28 14.76 6.22
C ARG A 172 -12.34 14.03 5.26
N VAL A 173 -11.07 13.95 5.62
CA VAL A 173 -10.07 13.14 4.90
C VAL A 173 -10.33 11.66 5.21
N LEU A 174 -10.61 10.87 4.18
CA LEU A 174 -10.95 9.45 4.29
C LEU A 174 -9.73 8.57 4.03
N PHE A 175 -8.96 8.96 3.02
CA PHE A 175 -7.78 8.26 2.54
C PHE A 175 -6.69 9.30 2.34
N ASP A 176 -5.52 9.11 2.93
CA ASP A 176 -4.37 10.01 2.79
C ASP A 176 -3.08 9.21 2.83
N SER A 177 -2.46 9.07 1.67
CA SER A 177 -1.24 8.30 1.54
C SER A 177 0.02 9.05 1.98
N SER A 178 -0.07 10.31 2.39
CA SER A 178 1.10 11.11 2.78
C SER A 178 1.78 10.63 4.07
N ILE A 179 1.14 9.73 4.82
CA ILE A 179 1.72 9.14 6.04
C ILE A 179 2.94 8.25 5.75
N GLY A 180 3.07 7.70 4.53
CA GLY A 180 4.15 6.78 4.18
C GLY A 180 4.57 6.90 2.71
N PRO A 181 5.73 6.34 2.34
CA PRO A 181 6.17 6.33 0.95
C PRO A 181 5.38 5.31 0.13
N LEU A 182 5.18 5.63 -1.15
CA LEU A 182 4.84 4.65 -2.17
C LEU A 182 6.09 3.85 -2.55
N LEU A 183 6.10 2.53 -2.30
CA LEU A 183 7.17 1.65 -2.79
C LEU A 183 6.62 0.74 -3.88
N PHE A 184 7.38 0.59 -4.96
CA PHE A 184 6.94 -0.16 -6.13
C PHE A 184 8.15 -0.82 -6.80
N SER A 185 8.42 -2.07 -6.44
CA SER A 185 9.38 -2.97 -7.10
C SER A 185 8.65 -4.18 -7.69
N ASP A 186 9.38 -5.05 -8.40
CA ASP A 186 8.77 -6.21 -9.06
C ASP A 186 8.08 -7.17 -8.08
N GLN A 187 8.62 -7.32 -6.87
CA GLN A 187 8.13 -8.24 -5.84
C GLN A 187 7.88 -7.59 -4.48
N PHE A 188 7.82 -6.26 -4.41
CA PHE A 188 7.44 -5.54 -3.20
C PHE A 188 6.75 -4.22 -3.54
N LEU A 189 5.46 -4.17 -3.26
CA LEU A 189 4.65 -2.97 -3.41
C LEU A 189 4.11 -2.60 -2.03
N GLN A 190 4.29 -1.34 -1.62
CA GLN A 190 3.81 -0.84 -0.34
C GLN A 190 3.03 0.45 -0.52
N PHE A 191 1.88 0.51 0.16
CA PHE A 191 1.02 1.68 0.17
C PHE A 191 0.38 1.85 1.56
N SER A 192 0.54 3.03 2.15
CA SER A 192 -0.05 3.37 3.45
C SER A 192 -1.14 4.40 3.27
N THR A 193 -2.14 4.41 4.16
CA THR A 193 -3.10 5.51 4.28
C THR A 193 -3.46 5.78 5.73
N HIS A 194 -3.50 7.06 6.09
CA HIS A 194 -4.12 7.52 7.33
C HIS A 194 -5.66 7.31 7.25
N LEU A 195 -6.29 7.04 8.39
CA LEU A 195 -7.74 6.82 8.49
C LEU A 195 -8.38 7.86 9.42
N PRO A 196 -9.62 8.30 9.16
CA PRO A 196 -10.31 9.30 9.98
C PRO A 196 -10.73 8.78 11.36
N SER A 197 -10.81 7.47 11.55
CA SER A 197 -11.23 6.83 12.80
C SER A 197 -10.60 5.45 12.97
N ALA A 198 -10.63 4.92 14.19
CA ALA A 198 -10.20 3.56 14.53
C ALA A 198 -11.34 2.54 14.43
N ASN A 199 -12.51 2.91 13.89
CA ASN A 199 -13.66 2.01 13.73
C ASN A 199 -13.57 1.27 12.41
N VAL A 200 -12.60 0.35 12.31
CA VAL A 200 -12.26 -0.41 11.11
C VAL A 200 -12.78 -1.84 11.22
N TYR A 201 -13.37 -2.36 10.14
CA TYR A 201 -14.01 -3.68 10.04
C TYR A 201 -13.68 -4.32 8.69
N GLY A 202 -13.64 -5.65 8.59
CA GLY A 202 -13.31 -6.36 7.34
C GLY A 202 -11.92 -6.98 7.38
N LEU A 203 -11.24 -7.07 6.24
CA LEU A 203 -10.07 -7.91 6.01
C LEU A 203 -10.39 -9.41 6.16
N GLY A 204 -9.61 -10.29 5.53
CA GLY A 204 -9.85 -11.72 5.67
C GLY A 204 -9.02 -12.60 4.73
N GLU A 205 -9.06 -13.92 4.92
CA GLU A 205 -9.78 -14.61 6.00
C GLU A 205 -8.88 -14.87 7.23
N HIS A 206 -9.38 -14.52 8.42
CA HIS A 206 -8.65 -14.63 9.70
C HIS A 206 -9.61 -14.86 10.87
N VAL A 207 -9.09 -15.37 11.98
CA VAL A 207 -9.76 -15.27 13.29
C VAL A 207 -9.34 -13.97 13.98
N HIS A 208 -10.09 -12.90 13.78
CA HIS A 208 -9.78 -11.59 14.39
C HIS A 208 -10.01 -11.52 15.92
N GLN A 209 -10.77 -12.48 16.48
CA GLN A 209 -11.27 -12.51 17.88
C GLN A 209 -12.23 -11.36 18.27
N GLN A 210 -12.15 -10.21 17.59
CA GLN A 210 -13.05 -9.07 17.74
C GLN A 210 -13.49 -8.59 16.35
N TYR A 211 -14.71 -8.08 16.25
CA TYR A 211 -15.21 -7.57 14.97
C TYR A 211 -14.59 -6.21 14.59
N ARG A 212 -14.52 -5.28 15.55
CA ARG A 212 -13.79 -4.02 15.38
C ARG A 212 -12.29 -4.30 15.52
N HIS A 213 -11.51 -3.88 14.54
CA HIS A 213 -10.07 -4.15 14.51
C HIS A 213 -9.33 -3.52 15.71
N ASN A 214 -8.36 -4.27 16.21
CA ASN A 214 -7.34 -3.73 17.08
C ASN A 214 -6.29 -3.01 16.24
N MET A 215 -6.26 -1.68 16.32
CA MET A 215 -5.32 -0.84 15.57
C MET A 215 -3.90 -0.82 16.18
N ASN A 216 -3.64 -1.55 17.27
CA ASN A 216 -2.34 -1.54 17.95
C ASN A 216 -1.33 -2.49 17.31
N TRP A 217 -0.70 -2.03 16.22
CA TRP A 217 0.42 -2.70 15.54
C TRP A 217 0.12 -4.17 15.22
N LYS A 218 -1.01 -4.40 14.53
CA LYS A 218 -1.44 -5.73 14.10
C LYS A 218 -1.17 -5.93 12.62
N THR A 219 -0.54 -7.04 12.27
CA THR A 219 -0.29 -7.43 10.88
C THR A 219 -1.12 -8.67 10.55
N TRP A 220 -1.89 -8.60 9.48
CA TRP A 220 -2.74 -9.68 8.98
C TRP A 220 -2.21 -10.17 7.63
N PRO A 221 -1.52 -11.33 7.57
CA PRO A 221 -1.05 -11.90 6.31
C PRO A 221 -2.22 -12.46 5.52
N MET A 222 -2.22 -12.34 4.20
CA MET A 222 -3.30 -12.77 3.31
C MET A 222 -2.72 -13.60 2.16
N PHE A 223 -2.97 -14.90 2.24
CA PHE A 223 -2.63 -15.87 1.20
C PHE A 223 -3.45 -17.13 1.45
N SER A 224 -4.23 -17.59 0.49
CA SER A 224 -5.13 -18.73 0.68
C SER A 224 -4.35 -19.98 1.12
N ARG A 225 -4.68 -20.51 2.28
CA ARG A 225 -3.95 -21.60 2.94
C ARG A 225 -4.90 -22.48 3.76
N ASP A 226 -4.75 -23.79 3.59
CA ASP A 226 -5.38 -24.77 4.47
C ASP A 226 -4.66 -24.79 5.82
N THR A 227 -5.33 -24.29 6.84
CA THR A 227 -4.86 -24.27 8.23
C THR A 227 -6.04 -24.12 9.17
N THR A 228 -5.86 -24.48 10.43
CA THR A 228 -6.92 -24.40 11.44
C THR A 228 -7.25 -22.95 11.76
N PRO A 229 -8.55 -22.56 11.82
CA PRO A 229 -8.96 -21.26 12.35
C PRO A 229 -8.77 -21.25 13.88
N ASN A 230 -7.63 -20.72 14.32
CA ASN A 230 -7.29 -20.57 15.74
C ASN A 230 -6.89 -19.12 16.06
N GLU A 231 -6.54 -18.86 17.31
CA GLU A 231 -6.24 -17.50 17.81
C GLU A 231 -4.89 -16.93 17.34
N ASP A 232 -4.11 -17.67 16.55
CA ASP A 232 -2.75 -17.29 16.15
C ASP A 232 -2.71 -16.17 15.09
N GLY A 233 -3.86 -15.86 14.48
CA GLY A 233 -4.00 -14.77 13.50
C GLY A 233 -3.32 -15.04 12.15
N THR A 234 -3.12 -16.31 11.79
CA THR A 234 -2.56 -16.73 10.50
C THR A 234 -3.53 -16.46 9.35
N ASN A 235 -3.01 -16.39 8.13
CA ASN A 235 -3.80 -16.45 6.89
C ASN A 235 -4.57 -17.78 6.80
N LEU A 236 -5.85 -17.71 6.39
CA LEU A 236 -6.74 -18.87 6.23
C LEU A 236 -7.10 -19.10 4.75
N TYR A 237 -8.30 -19.62 4.47
CA TYR A 237 -8.70 -20.14 3.16
C TYR A 237 -8.95 -19.03 2.12
N GLY A 238 -9.60 -17.95 2.55
CA GLY A 238 -9.95 -16.81 1.69
C GLY A 238 -8.93 -15.67 1.72
N VAL A 239 -9.02 -14.81 0.70
CA VAL A 239 -8.31 -13.53 0.63
C VAL A 239 -9.34 -12.43 0.37
N GLN A 240 -9.53 -11.55 1.36
CA GLN A 240 -10.50 -10.47 1.36
C GLN A 240 -9.80 -9.19 1.80
N THR A 241 -9.49 -8.29 0.85
CA THR A 241 -8.73 -7.06 1.12
C THR A 241 -9.62 -5.88 1.53
N PHE A 242 -10.94 -6.03 1.37
CA PHE A 242 -11.92 -4.99 1.68
C PHE A 242 -11.98 -4.70 3.18
N PHE A 243 -11.92 -3.43 3.54
CA PHE A 243 -12.32 -2.97 4.86
C PHE A 243 -13.30 -1.80 4.76
N LEU A 244 -14.09 -1.63 5.82
CA LEU A 244 -15.01 -0.55 6.06
C LEU A 244 -14.53 0.25 7.27
N CYS A 245 -14.64 1.58 7.19
CA CYS A 245 -14.35 2.48 8.29
C CYS A 245 -15.55 3.39 8.55
N LEU A 246 -16.08 3.33 9.77
CA LEU A 246 -17.13 4.22 10.27
C LEU A 246 -16.48 5.53 10.75
N GLU A 247 -16.73 6.63 10.06
CA GLU A 247 -16.02 7.90 10.28
C GLU A 247 -16.34 8.49 11.67
N ASP A 248 -17.62 8.54 12.02
CA ASP A 248 -18.12 9.09 13.29
C ASP A 248 -19.58 8.64 13.56
N ASN A 249 -20.19 9.19 14.61
CA ASN A 249 -21.53 8.81 15.06
C ASN A 249 -22.67 9.24 14.12
N SER A 250 -22.40 10.01 13.06
CA SER A 250 -23.41 10.36 12.05
C SER A 250 -23.78 9.19 11.13
N GLY A 251 -22.98 8.11 11.14
CA GLY A 251 -23.15 6.96 10.25
C GLY A 251 -22.33 7.05 8.96
N LEU A 252 -21.80 8.24 8.63
CA LEU A 252 -20.92 8.42 7.47
C LEU A 252 -19.77 7.41 7.52
N SER A 253 -19.60 6.68 6.43
CA SER A 253 -18.65 5.59 6.34
C SER A 253 -18.00 5.56 4.98
N PHE A 254 -16.82 4.97 4.91
CA PHE A 254 -16.17 4.66 3.64
C PHE A 254 -15.57 3.26 3.69
N GLY A 255 -15.25 2.72 2.52
CA GLY A 255 -14.57 1.44 2.40
C GLY A 255 -13.43 1.53 1.41
N VAL A 256 -12.47 0.62 1.54
CA VAL A 256 -11.35 0.49 0.60
C VAL A 256 -11.20 -0.96 0.22
N PHE A 257 -10.99 -1.20 -1.07
CA PHE A 257 -10.70 -2.52 -1.63
C PHE A 257 -9.44 -2.44 -2.49
N LEU A 258 -8.54 -3.41 -2.31
CA LEU A 258 -7.35 -3.60 -3.13
C LEU A 258 -7.55 -4.81 -4.05
N MET A 259 -7.64 -4.58 -5.36
CA MET A 259 -7.70 -5.61 -6.38
C MET A 259 -6.29 -6.16 -6.66
N ASN A 260 -5.80 -7.00 -5.74
CA ASN A 260 -4.53 -7.70 -5.88
C ASN A 260 -4.66 -9.11 -5.28
N SER A 261 -4.15 -10.12 -5.98
CA SER A 261 -4.26 -11.53 -5.56
C SER A 261 -2.92 -12.18 -5.23
N ASN A 262 -1.83 -11.41 -5.12
CA ASN A 262 -0.54 -11.92 -4.68
C ASN A 262 -0.55 -12.07 -3.15
N ALA A 263 0.38 -12.86 -2.61
CA ALA A 263 0.59 -12.91 -1.17
C ALA A 263 0.87 -11.50 -0.65
N MET A 264 0.14 -11.10 0.39
CA MET A 264 0.26 -9.76 0.96
C MET A 264 0.08 -9.79 2.46
N GLU A 265 0.34 -8.66 3.10
CA GLU A 265 -0.03 -8.42 4.47
C GLU A 265 -0.59 -7.01 4.63
N VAL A 266 -1.40 -6.84 5.67
CA VAL A 266 -2.01 -5.57 6.04
C VAL A 266 -1.62 -5.25 7.47
N THR A 267 -0.85 -4.17 7.68
CA THR A 267 -0.49 -3.69 9.01
C THR A 267 -1.39 -2.53 9.43
N LEU A 268 -2.02 -2.65 10.60
CA LEU A 268 -2.82 -1.63 11.27
C LEU A 268 -2.01 -0.98 12.40
N GLN A 269 -2.00 0.35 12.47
CA GLN A 269 -1.29 1.11 13.52
C GLN A 269 -2.20 2.16 14.18
N PRO A 270 -1.86 2.66 15.39
CA PRO A 270 -2.79 3.44 16.22
C PRO A 270 -3.12 4.86 15.75
N THR A 271 -2.37 5.45 14.81
CA THR A 271 -2.54 6.85 14.40
C THR A 271 -3.97 7.31 14.11
N PRO A 272 -4.92 6.54 13.56
CA PRO A 272 -4.90 5.20 12.94
C PRO A 272 -4.47 5.21 11.46
N ALA A 273 -3.77 4.16 11.05
CA ALA A 273 -3.42 3.97 9.64
C ALA A 273 -3.37 2.49 9.26
N ILE A 274 -3.44 2.24 7.96
CA ILE A 274 -3.36 0.92 7.34
C ILE A 274 -2.27 0.94 6.27
N THR A 275 -1.41 -0.08 6.29
CA THR A 275 -0.34 -0.27 5.29
C THR A 275 -0.52 -1.61 4.62
N TYR A 276 -0.68 -1.59 3.29
CA TYR A 276 -0.64 -2.78 2.45
C TYR A 276 0.80 -3.05 2.02
N ARG A 277 1.26 -4.30 2.13
CA ARG A 277 2.50 -4.79 1.50
C ARG A 277 2.17 -6.04 0.69
N THR A 278 2.39 -6.00 -0.61
CA THR A 278 2.12 -7.15 -1.50
C THR A 278 3.36 -7.55 -2.30
N THR A 279 3.46 -8.84 -2.59
CA THR A 279 4.63 -9.48 -3.20
C THR A 279 4.62 -9.45 -4.74
N GLY A 280 3.66 -8.76 -5.35
CA GLY A 280 3.58 -8.68 -6.82
C GLY A 280 2.33 -7.98 -7.34
N GLY A 281 2.11 -8.09 -8.64
CA GLY A 281 0.98 -7.46 -9.33
C GLY A 281 1.10 -5.93 -9.39
N ILE A 282 -0.03 -5.26 -9.21
CA ILE A 282 -0.14 -3.79 -9.18
C ILE A 282 -0.89 -3.32 -7.93
N LEU A 283 -0.86 -2.02 -7.65
CA LEU A 283 -1.73 -1.41 -6.65
C LEU A 283 -2.96 -0.85 -7.37
N ASP A 284 -4.08 -1.55 -7.28
CA ASP A 284 -5.37 -1.21 -7.90
C ASP A 284 -6.41 -1.04 -6.79
N PHE A 285 -6.72 0.21 -6.44
CA PHE A 285 -7.53 0.57 -5.28
C PHE A 285 -8.88 1.15 -5.68
N TYR A 286 -9.90 0.74 -4.94
CA TYR A 286 -11.24 1.34 -4.96
C TYR A 286 -11.54 1.95 -3.59
N VAL A 287 -12.09 3.16 -3.58
CA VAL A 287 -12.56 3.87 -2.38
C VAL A 287 -14.06 4.13 -2.55
N PHE A 288 -14.86 3.62 -1.62
CA PHE A 288 -16.32 3.70 -1.62
C PHE A 288 -16.79 4.63 -0.52
N LEU A 289 -17.75 5.51 -0.80
CA LEU A 289 -18.37 6.39 0.19
C LEU A 289 -19.82 6.00 0.39
N GLY A 290 -20.27 5.98 1.65
CA GLY A 290 -21.66 5.80 2.02
C GLY A 290 -22.07 6.78 3.12
N ASN A 291 -23.38 7.01 3.24
CA ASN A 291 -23.94 7.74 4.39
C ASN A 291 -24.22 6.82 5.59
N THR A 292 -24.10 5.50 5.40
CA THR A 292 -24.21 4.44 6.40
C THR A 292 -23.18 3.34 6.10
N PRO A 293 -22.80 2.50 7.07
CA PRO A 293 -21.98 1.31 6.80
C PRO A 293 -22.59 0.39 5.73
N GLU A 294 -23.90 0.18 5.76
CA GLU A 294 -24.62 -0.66 4.80
C GLU A 294 -24.48 -0.14 3.37
N GLN A 295 -24.52 1.18 3.16
CA GLN A 295 -24.32 1.76 1.83
C GLN A 295 -22.90 1.52 1.30
N VAL A 296 -21.88 1.52 2.17
CA VAL A 296 -20.51 1.18 1.76
C VAL A 296 -20.44 -0.28 1.29
N VAL A 297 -21.08 -1.20 2.02
CA VAL A 297 -21.16 -2.61 1.61
C VAL A 297 -21.91 -2.75 0.28
N GLN A 298 -23.00 -2.00 0.07
CA GLN A 298 -23.73 -1.99 -1.20
C GLN A 298 -22.85 -1.51 -2.36
N GLU A 299 -22.10 -0.43 -2.19
CA GLU A 299 -21.18 0.10 -3.21
C GLU A 299 -20.03 -0.88 -3.53
N TYR A 300 -19.53 -1.59 -2.52
CA TYR A 300 -18.53 -2.65 -2.71
C TYR A 300 -19.10 -3.83 -3.50
N LEU A 301 -20.27 -4.35 -3.12
CA LEU A 301 -20.91 -5.47 -3.80
C LEU A 301 -21.41 -5.10 -5.21
N GLU A 302 -21.74 -3.84 -5.45
CA GLU A 302 -22.04 -3.34 -6.80
C GLU A 302 -20.80 -3.38 -7.71
N LEU A 303 -19.60 -3.22 -7.15
CA LEU A 303 -18.36 -3.37 -7.91
C LEU A 303 -18.03 -4.84 -8.16
N ILE A 304 -17.95 -5.66 -7.11
CA ILE A 304 -17.36 -7.01 -7.20
C ILE A 304 -18.37 -8.10 -7.58
N GLY A 305 -19.66 -7.78 -7.61
CA GLY A 305 -20.74 -8.72 -7.85
C GLY A 305 -21.54 -9.00 -6.58
N ARG A 306 -22.86 -8.83 -6.69
CA ARG A 306 -23.79 -9.10 -5.59
C ARG A 306 -23.89 -10.62 -5.34
N PRO A 307 -24.15 -11.05 -4.10
CA PRO A 307 -24.30 -12.47 -3.79
C PRO A 307 -25.47 -13.07 -4.57
N ALA A 308 -25.30 -14.33 -4.98
CA ALA A 308 -26.38 -15.11 -5.58
C ALA A 308 -27.54 -15.26 -4.59
N LEU A 309 -28.78 -15.19 -5.08
CA LEU A 309 -29.94 -15.54 -4.27
C LEU A 309 -29.88 -17.05 -3.97
N PRO A 310 -29.78 -17.46 -2.69
CA PRO A 310 -29.77 -18.88 -2.37
C PRO A 310 -31.09 -19.54 -2.77
N SER A 311 -31.01 -20.82 -3.15
CA SER A 311 -32.22 -21.64 -3.26
C SER A 311 -32.88 -21.73 -1.89
N TYR A 312 -34.20 -21.63 -1.83
CA TYR A 312 -34.93 -21.53 -0.56
C TYR A 312 -34.59 -22.65 0.46
N TRP A 313 -34.32 -23.87 -0.01
CA TRP A 313 -33.99 -25.01 0.83
C TRP A 313 -32.65 -24.89 1.59
N THR A 314 -31.72 -24.03 1.15
CA THR A 314 -30.43 -23.83 1.86
C THR A 314 -30.59 -22.97 3.12
N LEU A 315 -31.77 -22.39 3.35
CA LEU A 315 -32.11 -21.59 4.53
C LEU A 315 -32.72 -22.43 5.66
N GLY A 316 -32.94 -23.73 5.43
CA GLY A 316 -33.53 -24.66 6.38
C GLY A 316 -32.57 -25.20 7.43
#